data_AF-A0A367MG37-F1
#
_entry.id   AF-A0A367MG37-F1
#
_cell.length_a   1.000
_cell.length_b   1.000
_cell.length_c   1.000
_cell.angle_alpha   90.00
_cell.angle_beta   90.00
_cell.angle_gamma   90.00
#
_symmetry.space_group_name_H-M   'P 1'
#
loop_
_entity.id
_entity.type
_entity.pdbx_description
1 polymer ?
#
loop_
_entity_poly.entity_id
_entity_poly.type
_entity_poly.pdbx_seq_one_letter_code
_entity_poly.pdbx_strand_id
1 'polypeptide(L)'
;MSGVSALFLPPASTAGADGELAVWWVQDGECRRAPFAQALAEIRAPWRLYLPVEAVTACAVNLPTQKARWLRQSLPFAVEEQLADDVEQMHLALGPALADGRHRVFAVQRTWLAAWLALAEGAGKAPASLHVDADCLPGEGSCLFWLEERWLLGGSGAVRLACGSEDWPVLRDSCPPPQRAFAAQEVAPLEGVEVQALAGNPHVWLSEQPLGTDLAQAEFAARQQSSQWRRWRPLLGLVGLWLVLQWGFTLVQAWQLQREGDRYAAQSAELYRQLFPEDRKLINLRAQFDQHLSASASSCGEGQLLGL
;
A
#
# COMPACT_ATOMS: atom_id res chain seq x y z
N MET A 1 -21.62 -0.75 2.80
CA MET A 1 -20.72 -1.13 1.68
C MET A 1 -20.19 0.17 1.11
N SER A 2 -18.89 0.44 1.22
CA SER A 2 -18.32 1.70 0.70
C SER A 2 -18.33 1.60 -0.82
N GLY A 3 -19.18 2.39 -1.48
CA GLY A 3 -19.27 2.42 -2.94
C GLY A 3 -17.91 2.75 -3.57
N VAL A 4 -17.52 2.00 -4.59
CA VAL A 4 -16.31 2.28 -5.38
C VAL A 4 -16.56 3.55 -6.20
N SER A 5 -15.64 4.51 -6.13
CA SER A 5 -15.64 5.67 -7.04
C SER A 5 -14.59 5.41 -8.13
N ALA A 6 -14.98 5.51 -9.40
CA ALA A 6 -14.12 5.18 -10.52
C ALA A 6 -14.41 6.06 -11.75
N LEU A 7 -13.36 6.38 -12.49
CA LEU A 7 -13.44 6.98 -13.83
C LEU A 7 -12.85 5.99 -14.83
N PHE A 8 -13.56 5.76 -15.94
CA PHE A 8 -13.09 4.95 -17.06
C PHE A 8 -12.87 5.86 -18.26
N LEU A 9 -11.63 5.88 -18.74
CA LEU A 9 -11.29 6.58 -19.97
C LEU A 9 -11.78 5.75 -21.18
N PRO A 10 -12.46 6.37 -22.16
CA PRO A 10 -12.89 5.66 -23.37
C PRO A 10 -11.70 5.45 -24.32
N PRO A 11 -11.81 4.59 -25.35
CA PRO A 11 -10.75 4.42 -26.37
C PRO A 11 -10.35 5.72 -27.05
N ALA A 12 -11.29 6.66 -27.20
CA ALA A 12 -11.01 8.00 -27.74
C ALA A 12 -9.93 8.77 -26.95
N SER A 13 -9.67 8.39 -25.69
CA SER A 13 -8.58 8.97 -24.89
C SER A 13 -7.19 8.69 -25.44
N THR A 14 -7.02 7.67 -26.31
CA THR A 14 -5.75 7.37 -26.98
C THR A 14 -5.25 8.54 -27.85
N ALA A 15 -6.15 9.40 -28.34
CA ALA A 15 -5.80 10.57 -29.12
C ALA A 15 -5.09 11.68 -28.30
N GLY A 16 -5.27 11.67 -26.98
CA GLY A 16 -4.67 12.66 -26.08
C GLY A 16 -5.51 12.92 -24.83
N ALA A 17 -4.88 13.57 -23.85
CA ALA A 17 -5.56 13.98 -22.63
C ALA A 17 -6.37 15.26 -22.88
N ASP A 18 -7.66 15.20 -22.61
CA ASP A 18 -8.60 16.32 -22.73
C ASP A 18 -9.58 16.29 -21.54
N GLY A 19 -9.71 17.43 -20.85
CA GLY A 19 -10.64 17.60 -19.75
C GLY A 19 -12.11 17.56 -20.18
N GLU A 20 -12.39 17.89 -21.44
CA GLU A 20 -13.75 17.86 -22.00
C GLU A 20 -14.13 16.48 -22.55
N LEU A 21 -13.18 15.53 -22.60
CA LEU A 21 -13.46 14.19 -23.06
C LEU A 21 -14.51 13.54 -22.15
N ALA A 22 -15.58 13.05 -22.77
CA ALA A 22 -16.64 12.37 -22.06
C ALA A 22 -16.17 11.00 -21.56
N VAL A 23 -16.12 10.83 -20.24
CA VAL A 23 -15.70 9.61 -19.54
C VAL A 23 -16.88 8.95 -18.84
N TRP A 24 -16.75 7.66 -18.56
CA TRP A 24 -17.70 6.96 -17.71
C TRP A 24 -17.30 7.11 -16.25
N TRP A 25 -18.24 7.59 -15.45
CA TRP A 25 -18.06 7.81 -14.03
C TRP A 25 -19.00 6.89 -13.24
N VAL A 26 -18.39 6.07 -12.40
CA VAL A 26 -19.09 5.20 -11.44
C VAL A 26 -18.92 5.76 -10.03
N GLN A 27 -20.02 5.92 -9.30
CA GLN A 27 -20.02 6.26 -7.87
C GLN A 27 -21.29 5.72 -7.23
N ASP A 28 -21.15 5.05 -6.07
CA ASP A 28 -22.28 4.47 -5.32
C ASP A 28 -23.14 3.49 -6.12
N GLY A 29 -22.54 2.77 -7.08
CA GLY A 29 -23.25 1.81 -7.93
C GLY A 29 -24.03 2.45 -9.09
N GLU A 30 -24.03 3.78 -9.17
CA GLU A 30 -24.57 4.51 -10.31
C GLU A 30 -23.47 4.79 -11.33
N CYS A 31 -23.83 4.75 -12.61
CA CYS A 31 -22.94 5.05 -13.71
C CYS A 31 -23.53 6.17 -14.57
N ARG A 32 -22.73 7.19 -14.85
CA ARG A 32 -23.09 8.29 -15.74
C ARG A 32 -21.93 8.68 -16.63
N ARG A 33 -22.24 9.39 -17.72
CA ARG A 33 -21.26 9.94 -18.63
C ARG A 33 -21.14 11.45 -18.40
N ALA A 34 -19.93 11.94 -18.27
CA ALA A 34 -19.64 13.36 -18.05
C ALA A 34 -18.24 13.72 -18.58
N PRO A 35 -17.95 14.99 -18.90
CA PRO A 35 -16.59 15.45 -19.15
C PRO A 35 -15.65 15.09 -18.01
N PHE A 36 -14.41 14.71 -18.31
CA PHE A 36 -13.41 14.31 -17.31
C PHE A 36 -13.19 15.36 -16.23
N ALA A 37 -13.10 16.64 -16.61
CA ALA A 37 -12.93 17.76 -15.68
C ALA A 37 -14.12 17.91 -14.73
N GLN A 38 -15.35 17.77 -15.25
CA GLN A 38 -16.56 17.81 -14.42
C GLN A 38 -16.60 16.61 -13.46
N ALA A 39 -16.31 15.41 -13.97
CA ALA A 39 -16.29 14.20 -13.15
C ALA A 39 -15.26 14.33 -12.01
N LEU A 40 -14.06 14.88 -12.28
CA LEU A 40 -13.04 15.15 -11.26
C LEU A 40 -13.48 16.13 -10.18
N ALA A 41 -14.24 17.18 -10.54
CA ALA A 41 -14.72 18.17 -9.59
C ALA A 41 -15.64 17.52 -8.53
N GLU A 42 -16.52 16.62 -8.98
CA GLU A 42 -17.55 16.02 -8.14
C GLU A 42 -17.16 14.66 -7.52
N ILE A 43 -16.15 13.97 -8.05
CA ILE A 43 -15.77 12.63 -7.58
C ILE A 43 -15.28 12.63 -6.13
N ARG A 44 -15.71 11.62 -5.37
CA ARG A 44 -15.28 11.42 -3.99
C ARG A 44 -14.04 10.53 -3.91
N ALA A 45 -13.08 10.95 -3.10
CA ALA A 45 -11.88 10.16 -2.83
C ALA A 45 -12.14 9.11 -1.73
N PRO A 46 -11.48 7.93 -1.77
CA PRO A 46 -10.55 7.49 -2.80
C PRO A 46 -11.27 7.03 -4.07
N TRP A 47 -10.68 7.31 -5.23
CA TRP A 47 -11.22 6.92 -6.53
C TRP A 47 -10.16 6.24 -7.40
N ARG A 48 -10.57 5.48 -8.41
CA ARG A 48 -9.69 4.71 -9.30
C ARG A 48 -9.80 5.19 -10.75
N LEU A 49 -8.70 5.22 -11.47
CA LEU A 49 -8.69 5.49 -12.91
C LEU A 49 -8.52 4.17 -13.66
N TYR A 50 -9.42 3.90 -14.60
CA TYR A 50 -9.32 2.78 -15.54
C TYR A 50 -8.92 3.32 -16.91
N LEU A 51 -7.82 2.79 -17.42
CA LEU A 51 -7.29 3.06 -18.75
C LEU A 51 -7.90 2.06 -19.74
N PRO A 52 -8.25 2.49 -20.96
CA PRO A 52 -8.62 1.57 -22.02
C PRO A 52 -7.40 0.74 -22.40
N VAL A 53 -7.57 -0.56 -22.57
CA VAL A 53 -6.51 -1.47 -23.01
C VAL A 53 -5.86 -1.03 -24.34
N GLU A 54 -6.57 -0.29 -25.18
CA GLU A 54 -6.05 0.27 -26.43
C GLU A 54 -4.89 1.27 -26.23
N ALA A 55 -4.82 1.91 -25.07
CA ALA A 55 -3.71 2.80 -24.72
C ALA A 55 -2.51 2.03 -24.11
N VAL A 56 -2.63 0.72 -23.92
CA VAL A 56 -1.70 -0.08 -23.12
C VAL A 56 -1.29 -1.34 -23.86
N THR A 57 0.02 -1.52 -24.03
CA THR A 57 0.56 -2.80 -24.51
C THR A 57 0.77 -3.73 -23.32
N ALA A 58 0.05 -4.86 -23.29
CA ALA A 58 0.27 -5.92 -22.32
C ALA A 58 1.11 -7.04 -22.94
N CYS A 59 2.19 -7.39 -22.26
CA CYS A 59 3.16 -8.35 -22.76
C CYS A 59 3.67 -9.25 -21.62
N ALA A 60 4.43 -10.29 -21.97
CA ALA A 60 4.90 -11.30 -21.01
C ALA A 60 6.37 -11.62 -21.22
N VAL A 61 7.17 -11.32 -20.20
CA VAL A 61 8.63 -11.41 -20.27
C VAL A 61 9.21 -12.39 -19.25
N ASN A 62 10.30 -13.05 -19.63
CA ASN A 62 11.12 -13.81 -18.70
C ASN A 62 12.10 -12.86 -18.03
N LEU A 63 12.09 -12.82 -16.69
CA LEU A 63 13.02 -11.97 -15.95
C LEU A 63 14.14 -12.82 -15.34
N PRO A 64 15.41 -12.42 -15.52
CA PRO A 64 16.56 -13.24 -15.13
C PRO A 64 16.73 -13.36 -13.61
N THR A 65 16.06 -12.51 -12.82
CA THR A 65 16.16 -12.51 -11.36
C THR A 65 14.82 -12.19 -10.72
N GLN A 66 14.54 -12.77 -9.56
CA GLN A 66 13.33 -12.46 -8.76
C GLN A 66 13.54 -11.28 -7.78
N LYS A 67 14.75 -10.71 -7.72
CA LYS A 67 15.06 -9.63 -6.77
C LYS A 67 14.49 -8.31 -7.29
N ALA A 68 13.55 -7.72 -6.54
CA ALA A 68 12.82 -6.49 -6.88
C ALA A 68 13.69 -5.33 -7.40
N ARG A 69 14.90 -5.14 -6.84
CA ARG A 69 15.82 -4.08 -7.27
C ARG A 69 16.39 -4.30 -8.68
N TRP A 70 16.69 -5.54 -9.03
CA TRP A 70 17.28 -5.92 -10.32
C TRP A 70 16.21 -6.07 -11.41
N LEU A 71 14.98 -6.41 -11.01
CA LEU A 71 13.81 -6.44 -11.88
C LEU A 71 13.62 -5.10 -12.60
N ARG A 72 13.65 -3.97 -11.88
CA ARG A 72 13.43 -2.64 -12.50
C ARG A 72 14.49 -2.23 -13.53
N GLN A 73 15.74 -2.65 -13.36
CA GLN A 73 16.82 -2.30 -14.27
C GLN A 73 16.87 -3.22 -15.51
N SER A 74 16.42 -4.47 -15.36
CA SER A 74 16.39 -5.45 -16.46
C SER A 74 15.08 -5.43 -17.26
N LEU A 75 14.01 -4.87 -16.69
CA LEU A 75 12.69 -4.82 -17.32
C LEU A 75 12.69 -4.16 -18.70
N PRO A 76 13.30 -2.98 -18.93
CA PRO A 76 13.29 -2.33 -20.25
C PRO A 76 13.89 -3.22 -21.33
N PHE A 77 15.06 -3.81 -21.05
CA PHE A 77 15.74 -4.73 -21.97
C PHE A 77 14.90 -5.96 -22.30
N ALA A 78 14.13 -6.48 -21.34
CA ALA A 78 13.31 -7.67 -21.53
C ALA A 78 12.05 -7.40 -22.37
N VAL A 79 11.52 -6.17 -22.36
CA VAL A 79 10.31 -5.80 -23.11
C VAL A 79 10.61 -5.18 -24.47
N GLU A 80 11.84 -4.71 -24.73
CA GLU A 80 12.23 -4.01 -25.96
C GLU A 80 11.73 -4.71 -27.23
N GLU A 81 11.97 -6.01 -27.37
CA GLU A 81 11.56 -6.79 -28.56
C GLU A 81 10.04 -7.00 -28.67
N GLN A 82 9.28 -6.73 -27.61
CA GLN A 82 7.83 -6.89 -27.56
C GLN A 82 7.08 -5.57 -27.78
N LEU A 83 7.78 -4.44 -27.81
CA LEU A 83 7.20 -3.11 -27.99
C LEU A 83 7.40 -2.62 -29.43
N ALA A 84 6.37 -1.95 -29.95
CA ALA A 84 6.45 -1.30 -31.26
C ALA A 84 7.13 0.08 -31.19
N ASP A 85 7.00 0.75 -30.04
CA ASP A 85 7.61 2.05 -29.75
C ASP A 85 8.84 1.87 -28.85
N ASP A 86 9.70 2.90 -28.85
CA ASP A 86 10.88 3.00 -27.98
C ASP A 86 10.51 2.88 -26.49
N VAL A 87 11.13 1.92 -25.79
CA VAL A 87 10.87 1.64 -24.37
C VAL A 87 11.12 2.85 -23.47
N GLU A 88 12.04 3.76 -23.84
CA GLU A 88 12.36 4.94 -23.03
C GLU A 88 11.20 5.94 -22.98
N GLN A 89 10.27 5.85 -23.93
CA GLN A 89 9.05 6.65 -23.99
C GLN A 89 7.90 6.00 -23.21
N MET A 90 8.07 4.76 -22.78
CA MET A 90 7.05 3.95 -22.13
C MET A 90 7.25 3.91 -20.61
N HIS A 91 6.14 4.03 -19.90
CA HIS A 91 6.06 3.66 -18.50
C HIS A 91 5.75 2.17 -18.40
N LEU A 92 6.58 1.44 -17.66
CA LEU A 92 6.46 0.00 -17.47
C LEU A 92 5.94 -0.32 -16.07
N ALA A 93 4.81 -1.01 -15.99
CA ALA A 93 4.25 -1.54 -14.76
C ALA A 93 4.38 -3.07 -14.74
N LEU A 94 5.02 -3.59 -13.68
CA LEU A 94 5.21 -5.03 -13.49
C LEU A 94 3.97 -5.63 -12.83
N GLY A 95 3.39 -6.63 -13.49
CA GLY A 95 2.26 -7.42 -13.01
C GLY A 95 2.68 -8.74 -12.35
N PRO A 96 1.70 -9.61 -12.03
CA PRO A 96 1.96 -10.89 -11.39
C PRO A 96 2.75 -11.83 -12.30
N ALA A 97 3.38 -12.83 -11.68
CA ALA A 97 3.92 -13.97 -12.39
C ALA A 97 2.78 -14.83 -12.96
N LEU A 98 2.95 -15.26 -14.21
CA LEU A 98 2.09 -16.18 -14.92
C LEU A 98 2.45 -17.63 -14.57
N ALA A 99 1.57 -18.56 -14.91
CA ALA A 99 1.74 -19.98 -14.62
C ALA A 99 2.99 -20.59 -15.27
N ASP A 100 3.47 -20.02 -16.38
CA ASP A 100 4.68 -20.45 -17.09
C ASP A 100 5.97 -19.80 -16.56
N GLY A 101 5.88 -19.00 -15.50
CA GLY A 101 7.02 -18.33 -14.86
C GLY A 101 7.39 -16.97 -15.48
N ARG A 102 6.76 -16.57 -16.58
CA ARG A 102 6.90 -15.20 -17.11
C ARG A 102 6.20 -14.20 -16.22
N HIS A 103 6.59 -12.94 -16.31
CA HIS A 103 5.89 -11.83 -15.67
C HIS A 103 5.07 -11.05 -16.69
N ARG A 104 3.82 -10.73 -16.34
CA ARG A 104 3.03 -9.78 -17.13
C ARG A 104 3.60 -8.38 -16.95
N VAL A 105 3.67 -7.62 -18.03
CA VAL A 105 4.12 -6.22 -18.02
C VAL A 105 3.16 -5.39 -18.84
N PHE A 106 2.81 -4.23 -18.31
CA PHE A 106 2.02 -3.22 -19.00
C PHE A 106 2.93 -2.06 -19.38
N ALA A 107 2.93 -1.72 -20.66
CA ALA A 107 3.64 -0.57 -21.21
C ALA A 107 2.61 0.46 -21.70
N VAL A 108 2.74 1.69 -21.21
CA VAL A 108 1.87 2.82 -21.59
C VAL A 108 2.73 4.05 -21.89
N GLN A 109 2.37 4.85 -22.89
CA GLN A 109 3.14 6.05 -23.19
C GLN A 109 3.20 6.99 -21.98
N ARG A 110 4.43 7.34 -21.57
CA ARG A 110 4.69 8.12 -20.36
C ARG A 110 4.07 9.51 -20.42
N THR A 111 4.21 10.18 -21.55
CA THR A 111 3.67 11.53 -21.78
C THR A 111 2.15 11.55 -21.75
N TRP A 112 1.52 10.54 -22.36
CA TRP A 112 0.08 10.36 -22.38
C TRP A 112 -0.48 10.16 -20.96
N LEU A 113 0.11 9.24 -20.19
CA LEU A 113 -0.34 8.96 -18.82
C LEU A 113 -0.10 10.19 -17.91
N ALA A 114 1.06 10.83 -18.03
CA ALA A 114 1.38 12.03 -17.28
C ALA A 114 0.39 13.17 -17.55
N ALA A 115 -0.07 13.34 -18.79
CA ALA A 115 -1.03 14.38 -19.14
C ALA A 115 -2.40 14.15 -18.46
N TRP A 116 -2.91 12.91 -18.46
CA TRP A 116 -4.14 12.57 -17.73
C TRP A 116 -4.03 12.78 -16.22
N LEU A 117 -2.90 12.38 -15.63
CA LEU A 117 -2.66 12.57 -14.20
C LEU A 117 -2.47 14.05 -13.84
N ALA A 118 -1.87 14.85 -14.71
CA ALA A 118 -1.72 16.29 -14.52
C ALA A 118 -3.08 17.01 -14.45
N LEU A 119 -4.07 16.59 -15.27
CA LEU A 119 -5.44 17.10 -15.19
C LEU A 119 -6.07 16.80 -13.82
N ALA A 120 -5.94 15.56 -13.33
CA ALA A 120 -6.45 15.16 -12.02
C ALA A 120 -5.77 15.91 -10.86
N GLU A 121 -4.47 16.15 -10.98
CA GLU A 121 -3.69 16.88 -9.97
C GLU A 121 -3.96 18.39 -9.98
N GLY A 122 -4.16 18.98 -11.15
CA GLY A 122 -4.61 20.36 -11.28
C GLY A 122 -5.93 20.62 -10.55
N ALA A 123 -6.79 19.61 -10.49
CA ALA A 123 -8.04 19.61 -9.71
C ALA A 123 -7.84 19.22 -8.22
N GLY A 124 -6.63 18.89 -7.78
CA GLY A 124 -6.33 18.44 -6.42
C GLY A 124 -6.89 17.05 -6.09
N LYS A 125 -7.18 16.23 -7.10
CA LYS A 125 -7.92 14.96 -7.00
C LYS A 125 -7.11 13.81 -7.58
N ALA A 126 -5.90 13.54 -7.08
CA ALA A 126 -5.10 12.42 -7.58
C ALA A 126 -5.82 11.05 -7.39
N PRO A 127 -5.80 10.15 -8.39
CA PRO A 127 -6.37 8.81 -8.26
C PRO A 127 -5.62 7.96 -7.24
N ALA A 128 -6.36 7.10 -6.54
CA ALA A 128 -5.81 6.19 -5.52
C ALA A 128 -5.15 4.94 -6.12
N SER A 129 -5.46 4.57 -7.37
CA SER A 129 -4.88 3.45 -8.11
C SER A 129 -5.20 3.57 -9.60
N LEU A 130 -4.35 3.00 -10.47
CA LEU A 130 -4.47 3.03 -11.92
C LEU A 130 -4.59 1.60 -12.45
N HIS A 131 -5.63 1.29 -13.23
CA HIS A 131 -5.89 -0.07 -13.71
C HIS A 131 -6.17 -0.08 -15.20
N VAL A 132 -5.95 -1.22 -15.86
CA VAL A 132 -6.39 -1.44 -17.25
C VAL A 132 -7.71 -2.18 -17.21
N ASP A 133 -8.70 -1.72 -17.97
CA ASP A 133 -10.04 -2.31 -18.00
C ASP A 133 -10.02 -3.82 -18.30
N ALA A 134 -9.29 -4.26 -19.33
CA ALA A 134 -9.14 -5.66 -19.70
C ALA A 134 -8.39 -6.50 -18.64
N ASP A 135 -7.54 -5.90 -17.80
CA ASP A 135 -6.83 -6.62 -16.73
C ASP A 135 -7.69 -6.88 -15.50
N CYS A 136 -8.82 -6.19 -15.37
CA CYS A 136 -9.80 -6.42 -14.33
C CYS A 136 -10.76 -7.57 -14.63
N LEU A 137 -10.69 -8.18 -15.82
CA LEU A 137 -11.51 -9.33 -16.17
C LEU A 137 -11.05 -10.58 -15.42
N PRO A 138 -11.88 -11.11 -14.49
CA PRO A 138 -11.48 -12.25 -13.67
C PRO A 138 -11.70 -13.58 -14.41
N GLY A 139 -11.14 -14.64 -13.83
CA GLY A 139 -11.48 -16.02 -14.18
C GLY A 139 -10.32 -16.84 -14.70
N GLU A 140 -10.52 -18.16 -14.68
CA GLU A 140 -9.63 -19.13 -15.31
C GLU A 140 -9.83 -19.12 -16.83
N GLY A 141 -8.73 -19.27 -17.57
CA GLY A 141 -8.76 -19.28 -19.02
C GLY A 141 -8.87 -17.88 -19.60
N SER A 142 -9.76 -17.71 -20.57
CA SER A 142 -9.96 -16.48 -21.33
C SER A 142 -11.34 -15.90 -21.05
N CYS A 143 -11.36 -14.60 -20.76
CA CYS A 143 -12.60 -13.86 -20.47
C CYS A 143 -12.76 -12.77 -21.52
N LEU A 144 -13.88 -12.82 -22.26
CA LEU A 144 -14.32 -11.78 -23.16
C LEU A 144 -15.44 -10.98 -22.49
N PHE A 145 -15.35 -9.66 -22.58
CA PHE A 145 -16.33 -8.77 -21.98
C PHE A 145 -16.72 -7.69 -22.98
N TRP A 146 -18.00 -7.64 -23.33
CA TRP A 146 -18.52 -6.63 -24.22
C TRP A 146 -18.62 -5.30 -23.49
N LEU A 147 -17.87 -4.31 -23.94
CA LEU A 147 -17.88 -2.95 -23.41
C LEU A 147 -18.10 -1.96 -24.54
N GLU A 148 -19.24 -1.28 -24.49
CA GLU A 148 -19.68 -0.31 -25.51
C GLU A 148 -19.84 -0.99 -26.89
N GLU A 149 -18.78 -0.97 -27.72
CA GLU A 149 -18.79 -1.46 -29.11
C GLU A 149 -17.69 -2.48 -29.40
N ARG A 150 -17.01 -2.99 -28.37
CA ARG A 150 -15.83 -3.85 -28.52
C ARG A 150 -15.78 -4.95 -27.47
N TRP A 151 -15.04 -6.00 -27.77
CA TRP A 151 -14.71 -7.06 -26.81
C TRP A 151 -13.40 -6.73 -26.12
N LEU A 152 -13.42 -6.66 -24.80
CA LEU A 152 -12.21 -6.71 -23.98
C LEU A 152 -11.84 -8.18 -23.74
N LEU A 153 -10.59 -8.54 -24.00
CA LEU A 153 -10.05 -9.88 -23.75
C LEU A 153 -9.08 -9.83 -22.56
N GLY A 154 -9.35 -10.67 -21.56
CA GLY A 154 -8.55 -10.84 -20.37
C GLY A 154 -8.59 -12.27 -19.83
N GLY A 155 -8.49 -12.43 -18.50
CA GLY A 155 -8.43 -13.74 -17.83
C GLY A 155 -7.02 -14.11 -17.31
N SER A 156 -6.71 -15.40 -17.22
CA SER A 156 -5.45 -15.86 -16.60
C SER A 156 -4.23 -15.75 -17.51
N GLY A 157 -4.43 -15.74 -18.84
CA GLY A 157 -3.36 -15.63 -19.84
C GLY A 157 -2.65 -14.28 -19.86
N ALA A 158 -1.53 -14.19 -20.58
CA ALA A 158 -0.75 -12.95 -20.68
C ALA A 158 -1.49 -11.82 -21.41
N VAL A 159 -2.31 -12.18 -22.40
CA VAL A 159 -2.93 -11.26 -23.36
C VAL A 159 -3.94 -10.34 -22.67
N ARG A 160 -3.85 -9.06 -22.99
CA ARG A 160 -4.89 -8.05 -22.77
C ARG A 160 -5.04 -7.26 -24.06
N LEU A 161 -6.24 -7.22 -24.61
CA LEU A 161 -6.52 -6.48 -25.83
C LEU A 161 -7.99 -6.11 -25.91
N ALA A 162 -8.29 -5.15 -26.77
CA ALA A 162 -9.64 -4.94 -27.29
C ALA A 162 -9.68 -5.47 -28.73
N CYS A 163 -10.78 -6.11 -29.12
CA CYS A 163 -10.97 -6.60 -30.47
C CYS A 163 -12.41 -6.45 -30.96
N GLY A 164 -12.57 -6.46 -32.29
CA GLY A 164 -13.85 -6.62 -32.94
C GLY A 164 -14.35 -8.05 -32.86
N SER A 165 -15.62 -8.26 -33.24
CA SER A 165 -16.17 -9.63 -33.30
C SER A 165 -15.57 -10.42 -34.48
N GLU A 166 -15.13 -9.72 -35.52
CA GLU A 166 -14.46 -10.23 -36.70
C GLU A 166 -13.06 -10.79 -36.44
N ASP A 167 -12.37 -10.32 -35.40
CA ASP A 167 -11.01 -10.75 -35.06
C ASP A 167 -11.01 -12.05 -34.24
N TRP A 168 -12.14 -12.37 -33.61
CA TRP A 168 -12.27 -13.50 -32.70
C TRP A 168 -11.83 -14.85 -33.29
N PRO A 169 -12.19 -15.23 -34.54
CA PRO A 169 -11.75 -16.49 -35.11
C PRO A 169 -10.23 -16.68 -35.14
N VAL A 170 -9.48 -15.59 -35.34
CA VAL A 170 -8.01 -15.61 -35.35
C VAL A 170 -7.43 -15.70 -33.94
N LEU A 171 -8.06 -15.02 -32.98
CA LEU A 171 -7.59 -14.97 -31.59
C LEU A 171 -7.93 -16.22 -30.79
N ARG A 172 -9.03 -16.90 -31.13
CA ARG A 172 -9.58 -18.05 -30.40
C ARG A 172 -8.55 -19.15 -30.14
N ASP A 173 -7.72 -19.47 -31.12
CA ASP A 173 -6.73 -20.55 -31.01
C ASP A 173 -5.59 -20.22 -30.04
N SER A 174 -5.35 -18.94 -29.80
CA SER A 174 -4.35 -18.45 -28.83
C SER A 174 -4.94 -18.22 -27.42
N CYS A 175 -6.26 -18.34 -27.27
CA CYS A 175 -6.97 -18.07 -26.02
C CYS A 175 -7.13 -19.37 -25.20
N PRO A 176 -6.50 -19.50 -24.02
CA PRO A 176 -6.61 -20.71 -23.21
C PRO A 176 -8.06 -20.98 -22.77
N PRO A 177 -8.53 -22.24 -22.79
CA PRO A 177 -9.83 -22.62 -22.23
C PRO A 177 -9.81 -22.59 -20.68
N PRO A 178 -10.98 -22.45 -20.02
CA PRO A 178 -12.28 -22.19 -20.63
C PRO A 178 -12.36 -20.77 -21.21
N GLN A 179 -13.09 -20.63 -22.31
CA GLN A 179 -13.38 -19.34 -22.94
C GLN A 179 -14.80 -18.93 -22.54
N ARG A 180 -14.93 -17.75 -21.93
CA ARG A 180 -16.22 -17.24 -21.43
C ARG A 180 -16.43 -15.84 -21.97
N ALA A 181 -17.64 -15.53 -22.44
CA ALA A 181 -18.00 -14.19 -22.86
C ALA A 181 -19.13 -13.64 -21.99
N PHE A 182 -19.11 -12.34 -21.72
CA PHE A 182 -20.15 -11.63 -20.97
C PHE A 182 -20.57 -10.36 -21.70
N ALA A 183 -21.88 -10.09 -21.73
CA ALA A 183 -22.41 -8.85 -22.30
C ALA A 183 -23.66 -8.38 -21.54
N ALA A 184 -23.73 -7.08 -21.27
CA ALA A 184 -24.90 -6.46 -20.62
C ALA A 184 -26.07 -6.21 -21.59
N GLN A 185 -25.80 -6.29 -22.89
CA GLN A 185 -26.76 -6.15 -23.97
C GLN A 185 -26.72 -7.41 -24.84
N GLU A 186 -27.75 -7.60 -25.67
CA GLU A 186 -27.76 -8.68 -26.65
C GLU A 186 -26.74 -8.35 -27.75
N VAL A 187 -25.76 -9.23 -27.92
CA VAL A 187 -24.67 -9.13 -28.90
C VAL A 187 -24.66 -10.40 -29.74
N ALA A 188 -24.23 -10.30 -30.99
CA ALA A 188 -24.05 -11.46 -31.84
C ALA A 188 -23.12 -12.48 -31.14
N PRO A 189 -23.48 -13.77 -31.14
CA PRO A 189 -22.67 -14.79 -30.49
C PRO A 189 -21.32 -14.92 -31.19
N LEU A 190 -20.26 -15.07 -30.40
CA LEU A 190 -18.92 -15.36 -30.89
C LEU A 190 -18.81 -16.85 -31.25
N GLU A 191 -18.03 -17.16 -32.29
CA GLU A 191 -17.85 -18.54 -32.72
C GLU A 191 -17.21 -19.39 -31.60
N GLY A 192 -17.91 -20.46 -31.19
CA GLY A 192 -17.41 -21.40 -30.20
C GLY A 192 -17.43 -20.90 -28.75
N VAL A 193 -18.02 -19.73 -28.47
CA VAL A 193 -18.13 -19.16 -27.12
C VAL A 193 -19.55 -18.71 -26.84
N GLU A 194 -20.13 -19.21 -25.75
CA GLU A 194 -21.44 -18.77 -25.29
C GLU A 194 -21.32 -17.43 -24.55
N VAL A 195 -22.12 -16.45 -24.98
CA VAL A 195 -22.19 -15.12 -24.36
C VAL A 195 -23.19 -15.14 -23.21
N GLN A 196 -22.70 -14.99 -22.00
CA GLN A 196 -23.49 -14.93 -20.77
C GLN A 196 -24.05 -13.51 -20.58
N ALA A 197 -25.34 -13.41 -20.30
CA ALA A 197 -25.96 -12.12 -20.00
C ALA A 197 -25.45 -11.56 -18.68
N LEU A 198 -25.01 -10.29 -18.70
CA LEU A 198 -24.60 -9.54 -17.53
C LEU A 198 -25.76 -8.70 -17.01
N ALA A 199 -26.09 -8.83 -15.73
CA ALA A 199 -27.08 -7.99 -15.09
C ALA A 199 -26.47 -6.64 -14.67
N GLY A 200 -27.11 -5.53 -15.07
CA GLY A 200 -26.73 -4.18 -14.67
C GLY A 200 -25.78 -3.47 -15.62
N ASN A 201 -25.16 -2.38 -15.15
CA ASN A 201 -24.28 -1.56 -15.98
C ASN A 201 -22.86 -2.17 -16.07
N PRO A 202 -22.26 -2.27 -17.27
CA PRO A 202 -20.97 -2.93 -17.46
C PRO A 202 -19.82 -2.23 -16.72
N HIS A 203 -19.80 -0.90 -16.63
CA HIS A 203 -18.75 -0.17 -15.90
C HIS A 203 -18.88 -0.35 -14.39
N VAL A 204 -20.11 -0.41 -13.87
CA VAL A 204 -20.34 -0.71 -12.44
C VAL A 204 -19.80 -2.10 -12.13
N TRP A 205 -20.17 -3.10 -12.94
CA TRP A 205 -19.68 -4.47 -12.77
C TRP A 205 -18.15 -4.55 -12.83
N LEU A 206 -17.51 -3.92 -13.82
CA LEU A 206 -16.04 -3.87 -13.92
C LEU A 206 -15.41 -3.24 -12.68
N SER A 207 -16.01 -2.19 -12.12
CA SER A 207 -15.48 -1.50 -10.93
C SER A 207 -15.52 -2.34 -9.65
N GLU A 208 -16.38 -3.36 -9.62
CA GLU A 208 -16.55 -4.30 -8.52
C GLU A 208 -15.65 -5.54 -8.65
N GLN A 209 -15.05 -5.77 -9.82
CA GLN A 209 -14.15 -6.91 -10.02
C GLN A 209 -12.86 -6.77 -9.21
N PRO A 210 -12.17 -7.89 -8.93
CA PRO A 210 -10.83 -7.85 -8.36
C PRO A 210 -9.93 -6.92 -9.16
N LEU A 211 -9.22 -6.05 -8.46
CA LEU A 211 -8.29 -5.12 -9.10
C LEU A 211 -7.16 -5.91 -9.76
N GLY A 212 -6.85 -5.53 -10.99
CA GLY A 212 -5.70 -6.05 -11.72
C GLY A 212 -4.40 -5.43 -11.21
N THR A 213 -3.43 -5.32 -12.11
CA THR A 213 -2.15 -4.70 -11.83
C THR A 213 -2.31 -3.19 -11.66
N ASP A 214 -1.88 -2.66 -10.51
CA ASP A 214 -1.81 -1.22 -10.33
C ASP A 214 -0.64 -0.65 -11.14
N LEU A 215 -0.96 0.23 -12.09
CA LEU A 215 0.00 0.91 -12.95
C LEU A 215 0.73 2.05 -12.23
N ALA A 216 0.29 2.47 -11.04
CA ALA A 216 0.95 3.51 -10.25
C ALA A 216 2.26 3.02 -9.60
N GLN A 217 3.26 2.75 -10.45
CA GLN A 217 4.58 2.25 -10.07
C GLN A 217 5.66 3.27 -10.44
N ALA A 218 6.87 3.09 -9.89
CA ALA A 218 8.04 3.93 -10.18
C ALA A 218 7.75 5.44 -10.11
N GLU A 219 7.90 6.17 -11.22
CA GLU A 219 7.71 7.63 -11.28
C GLU A 219 6.26 8.07 -10.98
N PHE A 220 5.28 7.21 -11.23
CA PHE A 220 3.86 7.48 -10.94
C PHE A 220 3.41 7.03 -9.54
N ALA A 221 4.25 6.28 -8.81
CA ALA A 221 3.93 5.86 -7.43
C ALA A 221 3.96 7.03 -6.43
N ALA A 222 4.89 7.97 -6.59
CA ALA A 222 5.08 9.10 -5.66
C ALA A 222 3.89 10.08 -5.70
N ARG A 223 3.14 10.13 -6.81
CA ARG A 223 1.93 10.96 -6.95
C ARG A 223 0.77 10.49 -6.06
N GLN A 224 0.82 9.28 -5.50
CA GLN A 224 -0.22 8.70 -4.63
C GLN A 224 0.05 8.85 -3.12
N GLN A 225 1.17 9.46 -2.72
CA GLN A 225 1.69 9.38 -1.35
C GLN A 225 0.79 10.04 -0.27
N SER A 226 -0.23 10.82 -0.64
CA SER A 226 -1.13 11.47 0.31
C SER A 226 -2.07 10.51 1.07
N SER A 227 -2.25 9.27 0.58
CA SER A 227 -3.17 8.29 1.20
C SER A 227 -2.51 7.35 2.22
N GLN A 228 -1.23 6.98 2.02
CA GLN A 228 -0.56 6.01 2.90
C GLN A 228 -0.27 6.56 4.30
N TRP A 229 0.11 7.85 4.43
CA TRP A 229 0.39 8.45 5.74
C TRP A 229 -0.83 8.43 6.68
N ARG A 230 -2.04 8.45 6.10
CA ARG A 230 -3.30 8.40 6.87
C ARG A 230 -3.58 7.02 7.47
N ARG A 231 -3.02 5.94 6.90
CA ARG A 231 -3.16 4.56 7.40
C ARG A 231 -2.29 4.28 8.63
N TRP A 232 -1.19 5.02 8.83
CA TRP A 232 -0.29 4.85 9.99
C TRP A 232 -0.67 5.72 11.20
N ARG A 233 -1.60 6.68 11.05
CA ARG A 233 -2.07 7.52 12.17
C ARG A 233 -2.59 6.73 13.39
N PRO A 234 -3.40 5.66 13.24
CA PRO A 234 -3.81 4.88 14.41
C PRO A 234 -2.64 4.12 15.05
N LEU A 235 -1.68 3.63 14.26
CA LEU A 235 -0.48 2.96 14.78
C LEU A 235 0.40 3.91 15.57
N LEU A 236 0.62 5.14 15.05
CA LEU A 236 1.34 6.18 15.77
C LEU A 236 0.62 6.62 17.05
N GLY A 237 -0.71 6.69 17.04
CA GLY A 237 -1.51 6.96 18.23
C GLY A 237 -1.34 5.87 19.30
N LEU A 238 -1.29 4.61 18.89
CA LEU A 238 -1.12 3.46 19.78
C LEU A 238 0.29 3.41 20.38
N VAL A 239 1.32 3.67 19.55
CA VAL A 239 2.71 3.81 20.01
C VAL A 239 2.85 4.99 20.98
N GLY A 240 2.22 6.13 20.67
CA GLY A 240 2.21 7.30 21.55
C GLY A 240 1.54 7.02 22.91
N LEU A 241 0.37 6.39 22.90
CA LEU A 241 -0.33 5.99 24.12
C LEU A 241 0.49 5.00 24.96
N TRP A 242 1.13 4.03 24.32
CA TRP A 242 2.03 3.08 24.97
C TRP A 242 3.22 3.77 25.64
N LEU A 243 3.84 4.74 24.95
CA LEU A 243 4.96 5.53 25.48
C LEU A 243 4.54 6.36 26.70
N VAL A 244 3.37 7.00 26.64
CA VAL A 244 2.82 7.78 27.76
C VAL A 244 2.53 6.90 28.98
N LEU A 245 1.94 5.71 28.77
CA LEU A 245 1.69 4.74 29.84
C LEU A 245 3.01 4.27 30.47
N GLN A 246 4.01 3.94 29.64
CA GLN A 246 5.31 3.49 30.11
C GLN A 246 6.01 4.56 30.96
N TRP A 247 6.02 5.81 30.50
CA TRP A 247 6.63 6.90 31.23
C TRP A 247 5.86 7.22 32.52
N GLY A 248 4.53 7.23 32.48
CA GLY A 248 3.69 7.42 33.66
C GLY A 248 3.97 6.39 34.75
N PHE A 249 4.08 5.11 34.37
CA PHE A 249 4.39 4.03 35.31
C PHE A 249 5.76 4.22 35.96
N THR A 250 6.79 4.55 35.17
CA THR A 250 8.15 4.77 35.69
C THR A 250 8.22 5.98 36.64
N LEU A 251 7.47 7.05 36.37
CA LEU A 251 7.42 8.23 37.23
C LEU A 251 6.79 7.91 38.59
N VAL A 252 5.69 7.15 38.59
CA VAL A 252 5.00 6.73 39.82
C VAL A 252 5.90 5.84 40.66
N GLN A 253 6.60 4.89 40.04
CA GLN A 253 7.55 4.03 40.75
C GLN A 253 8.72 4.82 41.34
N ALA A 254 9.29 5.77 40.58
CA ALA A 254 10.34 6.63 41.08
C ALA A 254 9.87 7.46 42.29
N TRP A 255 8.63 7.96 42.26
CA TRP A 255 8.07 8.74 43.35
C TRP A 255 7.78 7.89 44.59
N GLN A 256 7.29 6.65 44.42
CA GLN A 256 7.13 5.71 45.53
C GLN A 256 8.46 5.34 46.17
N LEU A 257 9.49 5.01 45.37
CA LEU A 257 10.82 4.65 45.88
C LEU A 257 11.46 5.80 46.67
N GLN A 258 11.31 7.05 46.19
CA GLN A 258 11.82 8.22 46.89
C GLN A 258 11.16 8.35 48.29
N ARG A 259 9.84 8.16 48.35
CA ARG A 259 9.06 8.27 49.59
C ARG A 259 9.37 7.17 50.60
N GLU A 260 9.66 5.96 50.11
CA GLU A 260 10.14 4.85 50.95
C GLU A 260 11.55 5.11 51.46
N GLY A 261 12.44 5.61 50.58
CA GLY A 261 13.80 6.01 50.94
C GLY A 261 13.86 7.06 52.05
N ASP A 262 13.02 8.09 51.97
CA ASP A 262 12.94 9.16 52.98
C ASP A 262 12.47 8.63 54.34
N ARG A 263 11.55 7.64 54.35
CA ARG A 263 11.12 6.96 55.58
C ARG A 263 12.23 6.12 56.21
N TYR A 264 12.96 5.35 55.41
CA TYR A 264 14.10 4.57 55.91
C TYR A 264 15.24 5.47 56.40
N ALA A 265 15.48 6.59 55.73
CA ALA A 265 16.45 7.59 56.18
C ALA A 265 16.06 8.18 57.54
N ALA A 266 14.79 8.55 57.73
CA ALA A 266 14.29 9.07 59.01
C ALA A 266 14.41 8.04 60.15
N GLN A 267 14.04 6.78 59.91
CA GLN A 267 14.15 5.70 60.90
C GLN A 267 15.61 5.37 61.26
N SER A 268 16.51 5.34 60.27
CA SER A 268 17.93 5.08 60.50
C SER A 268 18.60 6.21 61.31
N ALA A 269 18.23 7.47 61.08
CA ALA A 269 18.74 8.61 61.83
C ALA A 269 18.26 8.61 63.29
N GLU A 270 17.05 8.13 63.54
CA GLU A 270 16.50 8.00 64.90
C GLU A 270 17.15 6.85 65.67
N LEU A 271 17.31 5.68 65.03
CA LEU A 271 18.02 4.54 65.62
C LEU A 271 19.49 4.89 65.93
N TYR A 272 20.17 5.59 65.02
CA TYR A 272 21.56 6.04 65.23
C TYR A 272 21.69 6.99 66.42
N ARG A 273 20.75 7.93 66.59
CA ARG A 273 20.73 8.84 67.74
C ARG A 273 20.47 8.13 69.07
N GLN A 274 19.71 7.03 69.05
CA GLN A 274 19.47 6.22 70.25
C GLN A 274 20.71 5.42 70.67
N LEU A 275 21.50 4.96 69.70
CA LEU A 275 22.71 4.18 69.94
C LEU A 275 23.94 5.05 70.28
N PHE A 276 24.05 6.27 69.75
CA PHE A 276 25.20 7.16 69.94
C PHE A 276 24.78 8.60 70.28
N PRO A 277 24.38 8.87 71.54
CA PRO A 277 23.85 10.18 71.96
C PRO A 277 24.88 11.32 72.03
N GLU A 278 26.19 11.05 71.91
CA GLU A 278 27.24 12.09 71.96
C GLU A 278 27.63 12.69 70.59
N ASP A 279 27.18 12.10 69.46
CA ASP A 279 27.54 12.57 68.12
C ASP A 279 26.55 13.62 67.57
N ARG A 280 26.96 14.90 67.55
CA ARG A 280 26.12 16.05 67.18
C ARG A 280 25.95 16.31 65.68
N LYS A 281 26.62 15.58 64.77
CA LYS A 281 26.59 15.89 63.32
C LYS A 281 26.45 14.63 62.44
N LEU A 282 25.25 14.45 61.89
CA LEU A 282 24.88 13.33 61.02
C LEU A 282 25.26 13.63 59.57
N ILE A 283 26.41 13.13 59.10
CA ILE A 283 26.83 13.22 57.69
C ILE A 283 27.30 11.82 57.26
N ASN A 284 26.59 11.21 56.30
CA ASN A 284 26.80 9.83 55.83
C ASN A 284 26.87 8.76 56.95
N LEU A 285 25.69 8.45 57.50
CA LEU A 285 25.46 7.46 58.57
C LEU A 285 26.19 6.12 58.39
N ARG A 286 26.26 5.61 57.15
CA ARG A 286 26.87 4.29 56.86
C ARG A 286 28.40 4.31 57.00
N ALA A 287 29.04 5.40 56.57
CA ALA A 287 30.48 5.57 56.72
C ALA A 287 30.88 5.78 58.19
N GLN A 288 30.03 6.45 58.98
CA GLN A 288 30.27 6.64 60.41
C GLN A 288 30.08 5.34 61.21
N PHE A 289 29.07 4.52 60.88
CA PHE A 289 28.87 3.21 61.51
C PHE A 289 30.06 2.27 61.24
N ASP A 290 30.56 2.23 60.00
CA ASP A 290 31.74 1.42 59.64
C ASP A 290 33.01 1.90 60.38
N GLN A 291 33.16 3.23 60.57
CA GLN A 291 34.24 3.80 61.38
C GLN A 291 34.14 3.38 62.85
N HIS A 292 32.96 3.46 63.47
CA HIS A 292 32.76 3.07 64.87
C HIS A 292 32.98 1.57 65.11
N LEU A 293 32.57 0.71 64.18
CA LEU A 293 32.85 -0.72 64.23
C LEU A 293 34.35 -1.01 64.10
N SER A 294 35.06 -0.29 63.23
CA SER A 294 36.51 -0.42 63.08
C SER A 294 37.28 0.11 64.30
N ALA A 295 36.83 1.21 64.91
CA ALA A 295 37.43 1.81 66.10
C ALA A 295 37.25 0.92 67.34
N SER A 296 36.08 0.30 67.49
CA SER A 296 35.77 -0.65 68.56
C SER A 296 36.54 -1.97 68.39
N ALA A 297 36.76 -2.40 67.14
CA ALA A 297 37.62 -3.54 66.83
C ALA A 297 39.11 -3.25 67.14
N SER A 298 39.60 -2.02 66.94
CA SER A 298 40.94 -1.63 67.35
C SER A 298 41.10 -1.49 68.87
N SER A 299 40.09 -0.98 69.60
CA SER A 299 40.20 -0.83 71.06
C SER A 299 40.12 -2.14 71.84
N CYS A 300 39.50 -3.18 71.26
CA CYS A 300 39.42 -4.52 71.87
C CYS A 300 40.72 -5.34 71.70
N GLY A 301 41.65 -4.90 70.85
CA GLY A 301 42.93 -5.57 70.60
C GLY A 301 44.07 -5.20 71.56
N GLU A 302 43.93 -4.15 72.38
CA GLU A 302 45.06 -3.53 73.09
C GLU A 302 44.98 -3.62 74.64
N GLY A 303 44.09 -4.47 75.18
CA GLY A 303 43.79 -4.51 76.62
C GLY A 303 44.07 -5.82 77.37
N GLN A 304 44.56 -6.88 76.73
CA GLN A 304 44.73 -8.18 77.40
C GLN A 304 46.01 -8.90 77.00
N LEU A 305 47.16 -8.36 77.41
CA LEU A 305 48.41 -9.09 77.60
C LEU A 305 49.38 -8.18 78.38
N LEU A 306 49.25 -8.12 79.71
CA LEU A 306 50.32 -7.82 80.69
C LEU A 306 49.75 -7.78 82.12
N GLY A 307 50.14 -8.73 82.97
CA GLY A 307 50.13 -8.54 84.44
C GLY A 307 49.61 -9.70 85.30
N LEU A 308 50.54 -10.59 85.69
CA LEU A 308 50.58 -11.50 86.87
C LEU A 308 49.51 -12.59 87.02
#